data_AF-A0A0P1FEE9-F1
#
_entry.id   AF-A0A0P1FEE9-F1
#
_cell.length_a   1.000
_cell.length_b   1.000
_cell.length_c   1.000
_cell.angle_alpha   90.00
_cell.angle_beta   90.00
_cell.angle_gamma   90.00
#
_symmetry.space_group_name_H-M   'P 1'
#
loop_
_entity.id
_entity.type
_entity.pdbx_description
1 polymer ?
#
loop_
_entity_poly.entity_id
_entity_poly.type
_entity_poly.pdbx_seq_one_letter_code
_entity_poly.pdbx_strand_id
1 'polypeptide(L)' 'MLQEKRKDLDSEKQKKLLQRMVSELSHLYPDLYYQPTSEVADLIQRHVAGEAKLNAEEHALLKVLSKRDIEVLLSLH' A
#
# COMPACT_ATOMS: atom_id res chain seq x y z
N MET A 1 -19.09 17.70 -2.61
CA MET A 1 -18.42 18.11 -1.35
C MET A 1 -18.23 17.00 -0.32
N LEU A 2 -19.28 16.34 0.23
CA LEU A 2 -19.07 15.32 1.29
C LEU A 2 -18.40 14.02 0.78
N GLN A 3 -18.72 13.61 -0.46
CA GLN A 3 -18.13 12.43 -1.11
C GLN A 3 -16.66 12.67 -1.51
N GLU A 4 -16.33 13.87 -2.01
CA GLU A 4 -14.95 14.26 -2.35
C GLU A 4 -14.06 14.22 -1.12
N LYS A 5 -14.50 14.83 0.00
CA LYS A 5 -13.76 14.79 1.28
C LYS A 5 -13.50 13.37 1.79
N ARG A 6 -14.41 12.42 1.55
CA ARG A 6 -14.20 11.01 1.91
C ARG A 6 -13.15 10.35 1.03
N LYS A 7 -13.21 10.59 -0.28
CA LYS A 7 -12.23 10.05 -1.23
C LYS A 7 -10.82 10.53 -0.93
N ASP A 8 -10.67 11.82 -0.59
CA ASP A 8 -9.38 12.39 -0.21
C ASP A 8 -8.86 11.76 1.10
N LEU A 9 -9.75 11.57 2.08
CA LEU A 9 -9.40 10.93 3.35
C LEU A 9 -8.96 9.48 3.17
N ASP A 10 -9.68 8.71 2.34
CA ASP A 10 -9.34 7.32 2.07
C ASP A 10 -8.02 7.22 1.31
N SER A 11 -7.75 8.15 0.37
CA SER A 11 -6.48 8.23 -0.35
C SER A 11 -5.30 8.49 0.60
N GLU A 12 -5.45 9.41 1.56
CA GLU A 12 -4.43 9.69 2.56
C GLU A 12 -4.21 8.51 3.52
N LYS A 13 -5.28 7.80 3.90
CA LYS A 13 -5.18 6.57 4.70
C LYS A 13 -4.45 5.47 3.93
N GLN A 14 -4.79 5.25 2.66
CA GLN A 14 -4.15 4.28 1.77
C GLN A 14 -2.65 4.57 1.64
N LYS A 15 -2.28 5.83 1.41
CA LYS A 15 -0.89 6.29 1.36
C LYS A 15 -0.11 5.95 2.63
N LYS A 16 -0.65 6.30 3.81
CA LYS A 16 -0.01 5.97 5.11
C LYS A 16 0.11 4.47 5.32
N LEU A 17 -0.90 3.71 4.92
CA LEU A 17 -0.90 2.26 5.06
C LEU A 17 0.15 1.61 4.15
N LEU A 18 0.26 2.06 2.89
CA LEU A 18 1.31 1.61 1.98
C LEU A 18 2.71 1.93 2.49
N GLN A 19 2.93 3.12 3.07
CA GLN A 19 4.22 3.45 3.71
C GLN A 19 4.55 2.50 4.87
N ARG A 20 3.55 2.16 5.70
CA ARG A 20 3.73 1.16 6.77
C ARG A 20 4.12 -0.20 6.19
N MET A 21 3.44 -0.66 5.13
CA MET A 21 3.75 -1.94 4.47
C MET A 21 5.18 -1.95 3.89
N VAL A 22 5.61 -0.86 3.24
CA VAL A 22 6.98 -0.73 2.73
C VAL A 22 8.00 -0.79 3.85
N SER A 23 7.73 -0.13 4.98
CA SER A 23 8.61 -0.19 6.16
C SER A 23 8.68 -1.60 6.77
N GLU A 24 7.55 -2.30 6.86
CA GLU A 24 7.53 -3.69 7.34
C GLU A 24 8.31 -4.61 6.40
N LEU A 25 8.12 -4.46 5.08
CA LEU A 25 8.82 -5.23 4.07
C LEU A 25 10.32 -4.91 4.02
N SER A 26 10.74 -3.66 4.26
CA SER A 26 12.17 -3.31 4.25
C SER A 26 12.94 -3.94 5.40
N HIS A 27 12.26 -4.24 6.52
CA HIS A 27 12.84 -5.03 7.60
C HIS A 27 13.02 -6.52 7.24
N LEU A 28 12.15 -7.06 6.38
CA LEU A 28 12.18 -8.45 5.95
C LEU A 28 13.07 -8.67 4.72
N TYR A 29 13.16 -7.67 3.85
CA TYR A 29 13.88 -7.69 2.58
C TYR A 29 14.81 -6.47 2.51
N PRO A 30 16.06 -6.59 2.96
CA PRO A 30 17.02 -5.47 2.95
C PRO A 30 17.23 -4.84 1.57
N ASP A 31 17.09 -5.63 0.51
CA ASP A 31 17.29 -5.20 -0.87
C ASP A 31 16.07 -4.47 -1.46
N LEU A 32 14.95 -4.38 -0.73
CA LEU A 32 13.69 -3.78 -1.20
C LEU A 32 13.87 -2.36 -1.74
N TYR A 33 14.76 -1.58 -1.14
CA TYR A 33 15.03 -0.20 -1.55
C TYR A 33 15.59 -0.09 -2.99
N TYR A 34 16.25 -1.14 -3.46
CA TYR A 34 16.83 -1.19 -4.81
C TYR A 34 15.90 -1.84 -5.83
N GLN A 35 14.74 -2.33 -5.39
CA GLN A 35 13.80 -3.01 -6.28
C GLN A 35 12.97 -2.00 -7.08
N PRO A 36 12.60 -2.36 -8.32
CA PRO A 36 11.62 -1.60 -9.09
C PRO A 36 10.30 -1.46 -8.31
N THR A 37 9.64 -0.32 -8.44
CA THR A 37 8.35 -0.06 -7.79
C THR A 37 7.28 -1.11 -8.12
N SER A 38 7.32 -1.69 -9.32
CA SER A 38 6.43 -2.78 -9.74
C SER A 38 6.66 -4.09 -8.98
N GLU A 39 7.89 -4.36 -8.56
CA GLU A 39 8.22 -5.52 -7.71
C GLU A 39 7.81 -5.25 -6.27
N VAL A 40 8.06 -4.04 -5.75
CA VAL A 40 7.60 -3.63 -4.42
C VAL A 40 6.06 -3.70 -4.33
N ALA A 41 5.35 -3.25 -5.36
CA ALA A 41 3.89 -3.35 -5.42
C ALA A 41 3.38 -4.81 -5.42
N ASP A 42 4.09 -5.71 -6.11
CA ASP A 42 3.78 -7.15 -6.10
C ASP A 42 3.98 -7.77 -4.72
N LEU A 43 5.09 -7.42 -4.06
CA LEU A 43 5.40 -7.88 -2.70
C LEU A 43 4.36 -7.38 -1.70
N ILE A 44 3.93 -6.12 -1.80
CA ILE A 44 2.85 -5.58 -0.97
C ILE A 44 1.57 -6.36 -1.18
N GLN A 45 1.16 -6.62 -2.42
CA GLN A 45 -0.07 -7.39 -2.67
C GLN A 45 -0.01 -8.80 -2.07
N ARG A 46 1.12 -9.48 -2.21
CA ARG A 46 1.32 -10.81 -1.61
C ARG A 46 1.31 -10.75 -0.08
N HIS A 47 1.95 -9.75 0.51
CA HIS A 47 1.96 -9.56 1.96
C HIS A 47 0.55 -9.30 2.50
N VAL A 48 -0.21 -8.40 1.86
CA VAL A 48 -1.60 -8.08 2.17
C VAL A 48 -2.51 -9.30 2.04
N ALA A 49 -2.28 -10.17 1.06
CA ALA A 49 -3.07 -11.39 0.88
C ALA A 49 -2.72 -12.51 1.86
N GLY A 50 -1.57 -12.42 2.55
CA GLY A 50 -1.05 -13.46 3.43
C GLY A 50 -0.91 -12.98 4.87
N GLU A 51 0.31 -12.62 5.25
CA GLU A 51 0.73 -12.44 6.64
C GLU A 51 0.56 -11.02 7.19
N ALA A 52 0.08 -10.07 6.38
CA ALA A 52 -0.09 -8.70 6.83
C ALA A 52 -1.07 -8.63 8.00
N LYS A 53 -0.65 -7.98 9.09
CA LYS A 53 -1.50 -7.77 10.28
C LYS A 53 -2.42 -6.57 10.06
N LEU A 54 -3.38 -6.73 9.15
CA LEU A 54 -4.35 -5.69 8.81
C LEU A 54 -5.65 -5.91 9.56
N ASN A 55 -6.24 -4.81 10.05
CA ASN A 55 -7.63 -4.85 10.50
C ASN A 55 -8.61 -4.82 9.30
N ALA A 56 -9.90 -5.00 9.56
CA ALA A 56 -10.93 -5.06 8.51
C ALA A 56 -11.04 -3.78 7.66
N GLU A 57 -10.85 -2.60 8.26
CA GLU A 57 -10.88 -1.32 7.54
C GLU A 57 -9.64 -1.17 6.64
N GLU A 58 -8.46 -1.49 7.15
CA GLU A 58 -7.21 -1.46 6.39
C GLU A 58 -7.23 -2.42 5.20
N HIS A 59 -7.77 -3.64 5.40
CA HIS A 59 -8.00 -4.58 4.32
C HIS A 59 -8.94 -4.01 3.25
N ALA A 60 -10.05 -3.38 3.65
CA ALA A 60 -10.99 -2.78 2.71
C ALA A 60 -10.34 -1.65 1.90
N LEU A 61 -9.53 -0.81 2.55
CA LEU A 61 -8.81 0.30 1.92
C LEU A 61 -7.78 -0.18 0.88
N LEU A 62 -7.06 -1.28 1.13
CA LEU A 62 -6.10 -1.82 0.17
C LEU A 62 -6.73 -2.68 -0.91
N LYS A 63 -7.81 -3.41 -0.60
CA LYS A 63 -8.47 -4.32 -1.56
C LYS A 63 -9.02 -3.61 -2.80
N VAL A 64 -9.37 -2.34 -2.67
CA VAL A 64 -9.84 -1.52 -3.81
C VAL A 64 -8.72 -1.04 -4.73
N LEU A 65 -7.45 -1.15 -4.30
CA LEU A 65 -6.30 -0.73 -5.08
C LEU A 65 -5.84 -1.87 -6.00
N SER A 66 -5.72 -1.56 -7.29
CA SER A 66 -5.02 -2.43 -8.22
C SER A 66 -3.50 -2.36 -7.99
N LYS A 67 -2.76 -3.32 -8.55
CA LYS A 67 -1.29 -3.27 -8.56
C LYS A 67 -0.78 -1.94 -9.13
N ARG A 68 -1.42 -1.47 -10.21
CA ARG A 68 -1.07 -0.21 -10.86
C ARG A 68 -1.33 1.00 -9.96
N ASP A 69 -2.42 0.98 -9.20
CA ASP A 69 -2.71 2.06 -8.23
C ASP A 69 -1.65 2.09 -7.13
N ILE A 70 -1.25 0.93 -6.61
CA ILE A 70 -0.17 0.81 -5.63
C ILE A 70 1.14 1.35 -6.21
N GLU A 71 1.53 0.95 -7.42
CA GLU A 71 2.73 1.47 -8.10
C GLU A 71 2.71 3.00 -8.22
N VAL A 72 1.58 3.57 -8.65
CA VAL A 72 1.42 5.01 -8.80
C VAL A 72 1.55 5.70 -7.44
N LEU A 73 0.85 5.21 -6.41
CA LEU A 73 0.89 5.79 -5.07
C LEU A 73 2.30 5.73 -4.44
N LEU A 74 3.05 4.66 -4.71
CA LEU A 74 4.45 4.52 -4.32
C LEU A 74 5.39 5.45 -5.10
N SER A 75 5.12 5.69 -6.38
CA SER A 75 5.96 6.54 -7.25
C SER A 75 5.74 8.04 -7.05
N LEU A 76 4.61 8.42 -6.45
CA LEU A 76 4.25 9.81 -6.14
C LEU A 76 4.88 10.31 -4.80
N HIS A 77 5.82 9.55 -4.23
CA HIS A 77 6.49 9.84 -2.95
C HIS A 77 7.99 10.03 -3.10
#